data_AF-A0A1I1UNH4-F1
#
_entry.id   AF-A0A1I1UNH4-F1
#
_cell.length_a   1.000
_cell.length_b   1.000
_cell.length_c   1.000
_cell.angle_alpha   90.00
_cell.angle_beta   90.00
_cell.angle_gamma   90.00
#
_symmetry.space_group_name_H-M   'P 1'
#
loop_
_entity.id
_entity.type
_entity.pdbx_description
1 polymer ?
#
loop_
_entity_poly.entity_id
_entity_poly.type
_entity_poly.pdbx_seq_one_letter_code
_entity_poly.pdbx_strand_id
1 'polypeptide(L)'
;MIKPNVLRSVAGIALLSLSGLALAHNPMCQCEEVDAENIRCTGGFSDGSGAAGVTLDVIGYDESILVPGKLADDSTLTFKKPEGEFYVLFDAGPGHIVEIDHTEIETP
;
A
#
# COMPACT_ATOMS: atom_id res chain seq x y z
N MET A 1 4.68 44.53 33.45
CA MET A 1 3.34 44.26 32.88
C MET A 1 3.51 43.72 31.47
N ILE A 2 3.15 42.46 31.20
CA ILE A 2 3.23 41.86 29.86
C ILE A 2 2.06 42.41 29.03
N LYS A 3 2.33 42.92 27.82
CA LYS A 3 1.29 43.49 26.96
C LYS A 3 0.35 42.37 26.47
N PRO A 4 -0.98 42.60 26.40
CA PRO A 4 -1.96 41.60 25.95
C PRO A 4 -1.64 40.98 24.58
N ASN A 5 -1.06 41.77 23.66
CA ASN A 5 -0.63 41.27 22.36
C ASN A 5 0.51 40.27 22.45
N VAL A 6 1.44 40.45 23.39
CA VAL A 6 2.54 39.50 23.62
C VAL A 6 2.01 38.19 24.17
N LEU A 7 1.05 38.25 25.12
CA LEU A 7 0.41 37.05 25.67
C LEU A 7 -0.38 36.27 24.59
N ARG A 8 -1.09 36.98 23.71
CA ARG A 8 -1.82 36.37 22.58
C ARG A 8 -0.88 35.72 21.56
N SER A 9 0.23 36.38 21.21
CA SER A 9 1.22 35.82 20.29
C SER A 9 1.89 34.57 20.87
N VAL A 10 2.25 34.58 22.16
CA VAL A 10 2.83 33.41 22.84
C VAL A 10 1.84 32.25 22.89
N ALA A 11 0.57 32.50 23.22
CA ALA A 11 -0.46 31.47 23.22
C ALA A 11 -0.71 30.88 21.82
N GLY A 12 -0.69 31.71 20.78
CA GLY A 12 -0.84 31.26 19.39
C GLY A 12 0.31 30.36 18.92
N ILE A 13 1.56 30.73 19.24
CA ILE A 13 2.75 29.92 18.93
C ILE A 13 2.70 28.59 19.70
N ALA A 14 2.31 28.61 20.98
CA ALA A 14 2.17 27.40 21.78
C ALA A 14 1.14 26.43 21.17
N LEU A 15 -0.03 26.90 20.73
CA LEU A 15 -1.05 26.06 20.11
C LEU A 15 -0.58 25.42 18.79
N LEU A 16 0.17 26.16 17.96
CA LEU A 16 0.77 25.62 16.73
C LEU A 16 1.84 24.55 17.02
N SER A 17 2.56 24.66 18.14
CA SER A 17 3.56 23.65 18.52
C SER A 17 2.96 22.32 19.01
N LEU A 18 1.63 22.27 19.23
CA LEU A 18 0.92 21.05 19.61
C LEU A 18 0.36 20.25 18.41
N SER A 19 0.54 20.70 17.16
CA SER A 19 0.11 19.92 16.00
C SER A 19 1.05 18.74 15.75
N GLY A 20 0.53 17.52 15.82
CA GLY A 20 1.28 16.30 15.46
C GLY A 20 1.46 16.15 13.94
N LEU A 21 2.40 15.29 13.54
CA LEU A 21 2.58 14.89 12.14
C LEU A 21 1.50 13.86 11.77
N ALA A 22 0.75 14.12 10.69
CA ALA A 22 -0.10 13.14 10.08
C ALA A 22 0.72 12.30 9.09
N LEU A 23 1.04 11.06 9.42
CA LEU A 23 1.64 10.10 8.50
C LEU A 23 0.52 9.37 7.76
N ALA A 24 0.18 9.88 6.57
CA ALA A 24 -0.84 9.29 5.69
C ALA A 24 -0.16 8.77 4.41
N HIS A 25 0.66 7.72 4.55
CA HIS A 25 1.16 7.03 3.36
C HIS A 25 0.06 6.15 2.78
N ASN A 26 -0.12 6.19 1.47
CA ASN A 26 -1.12 5.39 0.78
C ASN A 26 -0.47 4.08 0.32
N PRO A 27 -1.11 2.91 0.49
CA PRO A 27 -0.62 1.67 -0.07
C PRO A 27 -0.54 1.77 -1.60
N MET A 28 0.46 1.13 -2.18
CA MET A 28 0.66 1.03 -3.61
C MET A 28 1.12 -0.38 -3.94
N CYS A 29 0.62 -0.92 -5.05
CA CYS A 29 1.09 -2.20 -5.56
C CYS A 29 1.01 -2.19 -7.09
N GLN A 30 2.05 -2.70 -7.74
CA GLN A 30 2.14 -2.85 -9.19
C GLN A 30 2.47 -4.30 -9.52
N CYS A 31 1.90 -4.83 -10.59
CA CYS A 31 2.11 -6.19 -11.04
C CYS A 31 2.49 -6.21 -12.52
N GLU A 32 3.45 -7.07 -12.87
CA GLU A 32 3.99 -7.24 -14.21
C GLU A 32 4.16 -8.73 -14.53
N GLU A 33 3.97 -9.10 -15.80
CA GLU A 33 4.40 -10.42 -16.29
C GLU A 33 5.93 -10.45 -16.43
N VAL A 34 6.58 -11.35 -15.70
CA VAL A 34 8.05 -11.52 -15.80
C VAL A 34 8.45 -12.53 -16.86
N ASP A 35 7.52 -13.43 -17.19
CA ASP A 35 7.57 -14.36 -18.32
C ASP A 35 6.14 -14.82 -18.65
N ALA A 36 6.00 -15.78 -19.57
CA ALA A 36 4.69 -16.27 -20.02
C ALA A 36 3.86 -16.99 -18.95
N GLU A 37 4.48 -17.45 -17.87
CA GLU A 37 3.85 -18.25 -16.82
C GLU A 37 3.81 -17.54 -15.46
N ASN A 38 4.60 -16.49 -15.25
CA ASN A 38 4.80 -15.88 -13.94
C ASN A 38 4.50 -14.38 -13.93
N ILE A 39 3.86 -13.96 -12.86
CA ILE A 39 3.60 -12.56 -12.52
C ILE A 39 4.41 -12.21 -11.29
N ARG A 40 4.99 -11.01 -11.28
CA ARG A 40 5.61 -10.41 -10.10
C ARG A 40 4.83 -9.18 -9.70
N CYS A 41 4.45 -9.11 -8.44
CA CYS A 41 3.90 -7.91 -7.83
C CYS A 41 4.90 -7.30 -6.85
N THR A 42 4.97 -5.98 -6.82
CA THR A 42 5.76 -5.20 -5.86
C THR A 42 4.82 -4.29 -5.09
N GLY A 43 4.77 -4.45 -3.76
CA GLY A 43 3.99 -3.59 -2.88
C GLY A 43 4.85 -2.59 -2.12
N GLY A 44 4.23 -1.50 -1.68
CA GLY A 44 4.89 -0.44 -0.92
C GLY A 44 3.92 0.65 -0.54
N PHE A 45 4.47 1.81 -0.16
CA PHE A 45 3.69 2.97 0.24
C PHE A 45 4.16 4.24 -0.48
N SER A 46 3.27 5.23 -0.59
CA SER A 46 3.52 6.49 -1.30
C SER A 46 4.67 7.34 -0.73
N ASP A 47 5.18 7.02 0.45
CA ASP A 47 6.34 7.66 1.07
C ASP A 47 7.68 6.97 0.70
N GLY A 48 7.63 5.92 -0.12
CA GLY A 48 8.78 5.13 -0.57
C GLY A 48 9.19 4.01 0.38
N SER A 49 8.46 3.78 1.48
CA SER A 49 8.69 2.62 2.33
C SER A 49 8.19 1.33 1.67
N GLY A 50 8.89 0.22 1.94
CA GLY A 50 8.52 -1.12 1.48
C GLY A 50 7.42 -1.75 2.34
N ALA A 51 6.92 -2.90 1.89
CA ALA A 51 5.79 -3.61 2.49
C ALA A 51 6.10 -5.09 2.79
N ALA A 52 7.34 -5.41 3.18
CA ALA A 52 7.74 -6.77 3.55
C ALA A 52 6.78 -7.41 4.57
N GLY A 53 6.37 -8.66 4.31
CA GLY A 53 5.47 -9.44 5.16
C GLY A 53 3.98 -9.07 5.09
N VAL A 54 3.63 -8.00 4.37
CA VAL A 54 2.24 -7.61 4.09
C VAL A 54 1.60 -8.65 3.17
N THR A 55 0.31 -8.89 3.37
CA THR A 55 -0.46 -9.89 2.61
C THR A 55 -0.60 -9.45 1.16
N LEU A 56 -0.35 -10.39 0.25
CA LEU A 56 -0.64 -10.23 -1.18
C LEU A 56 -1.23 -11.55 -1.67
N ASP A 57 -2.55 -11.60 -1.77
CA ASP A 57 -3.31 -12.77 -2.18
C ASP A 57 -3.80 -12.61 -3.62
N VAL A 58 -3.87 -13.72 -4.35
CA VAL A 58 -4.47 -13.76 -5.69
C VAL A 58 -5.83 -14.42 -5.57
N ILE A 59 -6.88 -13.72 -5.98
CA ILE A 59 -8.27 -14.06 -5.67
C ILE A 59 -9.07 -14.14 -6.96
N GLY A 60 -9.86 -15.20 -7.12
CA GLY A 60 -10.81 -15.34 -8.22
C GLY A 60 -12.06 -14.50 -8.00
N TYR A 61 -12.83 -14.22 -9.05
CA TYR A 61 -14.05 -13.38 -8.93
C TYR A 61 -15.20 -14.09 -8.19
N ASP A 62 -15.04 -15.38 -7.88
CA ASP A 62 -15.90 -16.14 -6.97
C ASP A 62 -15.46 -16.01 -5.49
N GLU A 63 -14.53 -15.09 -5.19
CA GLU A 63 -13.92 -14.84 -3.88
C GLU A 63 -13.06 -16.00 -3.36
N SER A 64 -12.68 -16.95 -4.22
CA SER A 64 -11.75 -18.01 -3.85
C SER A 64 -10.31 -17.52 -3.86
N ILE A 65 -9.54 -17.84 -2.80
CA ILE A 65 -8.11 -17.58 -2.78
C ILE A 65 -7.42 -18.61 -3.66
N LEU A 66 -6.90 -18.17 -4.81
CA LEU A 66 -6.18 -19.00 -5.79
C LEU A 66 -4.72 -19.18 -5.37
N VAL A 67 -4.09 -18.10 -4.89
CA VAL A 67 -2.72 -18.12 -4.37
C VAL A 67 -2.66 -17.28 -3.09
N PRO A 68 -2.52 -17.89 -1.91
CA PRO A 68 -2.25 -17.14 -0.68
C PRO A 68 -0.78 -16.69 -0.65
N GLY A 69 -0.52 -15.47 -0.18
CA GLY A 69 0.82 -14.90 -0.26
C GLY A 69 1.13 -13.77 0.71
N LYS A 70 2.44 -13.52 0.86
CA LYS A 70 3.01 -12.36 1.56
C LYS A 70 4.20 -11.86 0.78
N LEU A 71 4.39 -10.54 0.79
CA LEU A 71 5.57 -9.93 0.20
C LEU A 71 6.85 -10.37 0.94
N ALA A 72 7.90 -10.65 0.18
CA ALA A 72 9.22 -10.98 0.70
C ALA A 72 9.93 -9.73 1.28
N ASP A 73 11.17 -9.91 1.76
CA ASP A 73 11.97 -8.82 2.36
C ASP A 73 12.24 -7.66 1.38
N ASP A 74 12.23 -7.93 0.08
CA ASP A 74 12.36 -6.93 -0.99
C ASP A 74 11.01 -6.33 -1.43
N SER A 75 9.94 -6.62 -0.69
CA SER A 75 8.56 -6.20 -0.96
C SER A 75 7.96 -6.74 -2.25
N THR A 76 8.46 -7.88 -2.75
CA THR A 76 7.93 -8.55 -3.94
C THR A 76 7.25 -9.89 -3.63
N LEU A 77 6.35 -10.32 -4.51
CA LEU A 77 5.87 -11.69 -4.60
C LEU A 77 5.81 -12.09 -6.07
N THR A 78 6.41 -13.23 -6.42
CA THR A 78 6.27 -13.86 -7.75
C THR A 78 5.45 -15.13 -7.62
N PHE A 79 4.44 -15.28 -8.48
CA PHE A 79 3.54 -16.41 -8.50
C PHE A 79 3.22 -16.82 -9.94
N LYS A 80 2.78 -18.07 -10.10
CA LYS A 80 2.30 -18.57 -11.39
C LYS A 80 0.98 -17.91 -11.75
N LYS A 81 0.86 -17.39 -12.97
CA LYS A 81 -0.36 -16.82 -13.52
C LYS A 81 -1.50 -17.84 -13.43
N PRO A 82 -2.58 -17.57 -12.68
CA PRO A 82 -3.74 -18.44 -12.64
C PRO A 82 -4.41 -18.56 -14.01
N GLU A 83 -5.08 -19.68 -14.26
CA GLU A 83 -6.02 -19.78 -15.36
C GLU A 83 -7.31 -19.03 -15.02
N GLY A 84 -7.85 -18.27 -15.97
CA GLY A 84 -9.09 -17.51 -15.80
C GLY A 84 -8.89 -16.07 -15.31
N GLU A 85 -9.99 -15.46 -14.86
CA GLU A 85 -10.04 -14.08 -14.36
C GLU A 85 -9.77 -14.05 -12.86
N PHE A 86 -8.96 -13.09 -12.42
CA PHE A 86 -8.56 -12.92 -11.02
C PHE A 86 -8.19 -11.47 -10.75
N TYR A 87 -8.03 -11.13 -9.48
CA TYR A 87 -7.40 -9.90 -9.04
C TYR A 87 -6.35 -10.19 -7.96
N VAL A 88 -5.38 -9.30 -7.83
CA VAL A 88 -4.38 -9.34 -6.76
C VAL A 88 -4.83 -8.39 -5.66
N LEU A 89 -4.98 -8.89 -4.45
CA LEU A 89 -5.29 -8.12 -3.25
C LEU A 89 -4.02 -7.87 -2.45
N PHE A 90 -3.56 -6.62 -2.41
CA PHE A 90 -2.57 -6.15 -1.44
C PHE A 90 -3.28 -5.54 -0.23
N ASP A 91 -3.18 -6.20 0.93
CA ASP A 91 -3.89 -5.80 2.16
C ASP A 91 -2.92 -5.28 3.23
N ALA A 92 -2.80 -3.95 3.31
CA ALA A 92 -2.03 -3.25 4.35
C ALA A 92 -2.88 -2.91 5.59
N GLY A 93 -4.10 -3.43 5.70
CA GLY A 93 -5.01 -3.25 6.83
C GLY A 93 -6.34 -2.57 6.46
N PRO A 94 -7.27 -2.41 7.42
CA PRO A 94 -8.60 -1.86 7.17
C PRO A 94 -8.56 -0.49 6.47
N GLY A 95 -9.21 -0.42 5.30
CA GLY A 95 -9.24 0.79 4.46
C GLY A 95 -7.95 1.10 3.71
N HIS A 96 -6.95 0.22 3.76
CA HIS A 96 -5.64 0.35 3.10
C HIS A 96 -5.38 -0.88 2.22
N ILE A 97 -6.33 -1.14 1.30
CA ILE A 97 -6.25 -2.21 0.33
C ILE A 97 -5.97 -1.65 -1.06
N VAL A 98 -5.24 -2.41 -1.87
CA VAL A 98 -5.08 -2.15 -3.31
C VAL A 98 -5.45 -3.44 -4.03
N GLU A 99 -6.34 -3.32 -5.01
CA GLU A 99 -6.73 -4.40 -5.90
C GLU A 99 -6.16 -4.11 -7.28
N ILE A 100 -5.54 -5.12 -7.89
CA ILE A 100 -5.03 -5.06 -9.26
C ILE A 100 -5.78 -6.12 -10.05
N ASP A 101 -6.66 -5.67 -10.95
CA ASP A 101 -7.39 -6.53 -11.87
C ASP A 101 -6.40 -7.21 -12.84
N HIS A 102 -6.63 -8.48 -13.20
CA HIS A 102 -5.74 -9.18 -14.14
C HIS A 102 -5.56 -8.47 -15.48
N THR A 103 -6.49 -7.60 -15.88
CA THR A 103 -6.40 -6.77 -17.09
C THR A 103 -5.50 -5.54 -16.94
N GLU A 104 -5.14 -5.16 -15.71
CA GLU A 104 -4.24 -4.05 -15.40
C GLU A 104 -2.78 -4.50 -15.18
N ILE A 105 -2.51 -5.81 -15.22
CA ILE A 105 -1.17 -6.36 -15.11
C ILE A 105 -0.35 -5.98 -16.35
N GLU A 106 0.80 -5.35 -16.11
CA GLU A 106 1.67 -4.87 -17.17
C GLU A 106 2.30 -6.04 -17.94
N THR A 107 2.20 -5.98 -19.28
CA THR A 107 2.88 -6.91 -20.19
C THR A 107 4.22 -6.35 -20.64
N PRO A 108 5.22 -7.19 -20.98
CA PRO A 108 6.51 -6.74 -21.49
C PRO A 108 6.47 -5.89 -22.77
#